data_AF-A0A2A5RY73-F1
#
_entry.id   AF-A0A2A5RY73-F1
#
_cell.length_a   1.000
_cell.length_b   1.000
_cell.length_c   1.000
_cell.angle_alpha   90.00
_cell.angle_beta   90.00
_cell.angle_gamma   90.00
#
_symmetry.space_group_name_H-M   'P 1'
#
loop_
_entity.id
_entity.type
_entity.pdbx_description
1 polymer ?
#
loop_
_entity_poly.entity_id
_entity_poly.type
_entity_poly.pdbx_seq_one_letter_code
_entity_poly.pdbx_strand_id
1 'polypeptide(L)' 'MVKKWLVDKAVQFQEINIDEQPQYIDQVREMGFMAAPIIVKDTLSFSGFRPTELAKLI' A
#
# COMPACT_ATOMS: atom_id res chain seq x y z
N MET A 1 1.39 -4.26 10.71
CA MET A 1 1.80 -2.96 11.30
C MET A 1 1.23 -1.78 10.51
N VAL A 2 1.30 -1.77 9.17
CA VAL A 2 0.67 -0.73 8.30
C VAL A 2 -0.84 -0.54 8.58
N LYS A 3 -1.64 -1.62 8.53
CA LYS A 3 -3.10 -1.55 8.74
C LYS A 3 -3.47 -0.92 10.09
N LYS A 4 -2.82 -1.35 11.18
CA LYS A 4 -3.04 -0.80 12.52
C LYS A 4 -2.77 0.71 12.57
N TRP A 5 -1.71 1.18 11.91
CA TRP A 5 -1.40 2.60 11.83
C TRP A 5 -2.47 3.38 11.06
N LEU A 6 -2.95 2.84 9.93
CA LEU A 6 -4.00 3.49 9.13
C LEU A 6 -5.33 3.57 9.91
N VAL A 7 -5.70 2.49 10.62
CA VAL A 7 -6.89 2.47 11.49
C VAL A 7 -6.75 3.46 12.65
N ASP A 8 -5.59 3.51 13.31
CA ASP A 8 -5.30 4.46 14.40
C ASP A 8 -5.44 5.92 13.95
N LYS A 9 -5.02 6.20 12.71
CA LYS A 9 -5.15 7.52 12.09
C LYS A 9 -6.50 7.77 11.41
N ALA A 10 -7.45 6.83 11.53
CA ALA A 10 -8.75 6.87 10.85
C ALA A 10 -8.64 7.13 9.33
N VAL A 11 -7.55 6.68 8.71
CA VAL A 11 -7.31 6.80 7.28
C VAL A 11 -8.09 5.70 6.57
N GLN A 12 -8.91 6.08 5.58
CA GLN A 12 -9.56 5.10 4.72
C GLN A 12 -8.52 4.44 3.82
N PHE A 13 -8.50 3.11 3.83
CA PHE A 13 -7.64 2.33 2.95
C PHE A 13 -8.42 1.14 2.41
N GLN A 14 -8.10 0.74 1.19
CA GLN A 14 -8.59 -0.49 0.60
C GLN A 14 -7.49 -1.54 0.69
N GLU A 15 -7.83 -2.69 1.28
CA GLU A 15 -6.97 -3.85 1.24
C GLU A 15 -7.21 -4.61 -0.06
N ILE A 16 -6.13 -4.80 -0.82
CA ILE A 16 -6.14 -5.57 -2.05
C ILE A 16 -5.23 -6.77 -1.84
N ASN A 17 -5.81 -7.95 -1.83
CA ASN A 17 -5.05 -9.20 -1.78
C ASN A 17 -4.72 -9.63 -3.21
N ILE A 18 -3.44 -9.59 -3.57
CA ILE A 18 -2.95 -10.00 -4.90
C ILE A 18 -3.14 -11.49 -5.18
N ASP A 19 -3.29 -12.31 -4.13
CA ASP A 19 -3.58 -13.75 -4.26
C ASP A 19 -5.01 -13.98 -4.78
N GLU A 20 -5.95 -13.14 -4.35
CA GLU A 20 -7.36 -13.17 -4.78
C GLU A 20 -7.62 -12.33 -6.04
N GLN A 21 -6.83 -11.26 -6.22
CA GLN A 21 -6.96 -10.32 -7.33
C GLN A 21 -5.64 -10.23 -8.12
N PRO A 22 -5.34 -11.25 -8.95
CA PRO A 22 -4.10 -11.30 -9.71
C PRO A 22 -3.92 -10.14 -10.70
N GLN A 23 -5.00 -9.44 -11.07
CA GLN A 23 -4.95 -8.23 -11.92
C GLN A 23 -4.03 -7.13 -11.38
N TYR A 24 -3.80 -7.07 -10.06
CA TYR A 24 -2.90 -6.09 -9.46
C TYR A 24 -1.45 -6.56 -9.44
N ILE A 25 -1.17 -7.85 -9.70
CA ILE A 25 0.20 -8.37 -9.76
C ILE A 25 0.96 -7.69 -10.89
N ASP A 26 0.35 -7.57 -12.07
CA ASP A 26 0.95 -6.88 -13.21
C ASP A 26 1.24 -5.41 -12.88
N GLN A 27 0.26 -4.72 -12.27
CA GLN A 27 0.43 -3.33 -11.84
C GLN A 27 1.58 -3.17 -10.84
N VAL A 28 1.68 -4.06 -9.85
CA VAL A 28 2.74 -4.07 -8.83
C VAL A 28 4.11 -4.36 -9.46
N ARG A 29 4.16 -5.28 -10.43
CA ARG A 29 5.39 -5.59 -11.19
C ARG A 29 5.82 -4.41 -12.06
N GLU A 30 4.91 -3.75 -12.76
CA GLU A 30 5.19 -2.55 -13.55
C GLU A 30 5.69 -1.40 -12.68
N MET A 31 5.14 -1.26 -11.47
CA MET A 31 5.63 -0.30 -10.48
C MET A 31 7.03 -0.65 -9.93
N GLY A 32 7.57 -1.83 -10.23
CA GLY A 32 8.90 -2.26 -9.79
C GLY A 32 8.96 -2.68 -8.31
N PHE A 33 7.82 -2.87 -7.65
CA PHE A 33 7.79 -3.36 -6.27
C PHE A 33 8.00 -4.86 -6.23
N MET A 34 8.93 -5.31 -5.39
CA MET A 34 9.26 -6.73 -5.22
C MET A 34 8.87 -7.30 -3.85
N ALA A 35 8.34 -6.47 -2.95
CA ALA A 35 7.99 -6.87 -1.60
C ALA A 35 6.66 -6.25 -1.15
N ALA A 36 5.76 -7.09 -0.67
CA ALA A 36 4.58 -6.66 0.09
C ALA A 36 4.98 -6.32 1.54
N PRO A 37 4.25 -5.43 2.24
CA PRO A 37 3.03 -4.72 1.82
C PRO A 37 3.32 -3.52 0.90
N ILE A 38 2.50 -3.31 -0.13
CA ILE A 38 2.57 -2.15 -1.04
C ILE A 38 1.42 -1.20 -0.72
N ILE A 39 1.72 0.09 -0.68
CA ILE A 39 0.75 1.15 -0.46
C ILE A 39 0.74 2.03 -1.70
N VAL A 40 -0.46 2.29 -2.24
CA VAL A 40 -0.67 3.15 -3.39
C VAL A 40 -1.73 4.19 -3.03
N LYS A 41 -1.43 5.47 -3.29
CA LYS A 41 -2.35 6.60 -3.11
C LYS A 41 -2.11 7.61 -4.23
N ASP A 42 -3.07 7.76 -5.14
CA ASP A 42 -3.00 8.68 -6.29
C ASP A 42 -1.68 8.58 -7.06
N THR A 43 -0.75 9.50 -6.79
CA THR A 43 0.57 9.62 -7.43
C THR A 43 1.73 9.08 -6.59
N LEU A 44 1.47 8.66 -5.35
CA LEU A 44 2.45 8.12 -4.43
C LEU A 44 2.27 6.61 -4.29
N SER A 45 3.32 5.85 -4.57
CA SER A 45 3.35 4.42 -4.32
C SER A 45 4.67 4.04 -3.66
N PHE A 46 4.60 3.17 -2.64
CA PHE A 46 5.78 2.68 -1.95
C PHE A 46 5.56 1.29 -1.39
N SER A 47 6.65 0.52 -1.31
CA SER A 47 6.67 -0.79 -0.65
C SER A 47 7.24 -0.69 0.77
N GLY A 48 6.64 -1.46 1.67
CA GLY A 48 7.06 -1.63 3.05
C GLY A 48 6.33 -0.73 4.04
N PHE A 49 6.66 -0.88 5.32
CA PHE A 49 6.11 -0.05 6.39
C PHE A 49 6.99 1.17 6.61
N ARG A 50 6.56 2.32 6.06
CA ARG A 50 7.28 3.59 6.14
C ARG A 50 6.42 4.64 6.85
N PRO A 51 6.60 4.88 8.16
CA PRO A 51 5.76 5.81 8.92
C PRO A 51 5.81 7.24 8.38
N THR A 52 6.97 7.68 7.88
CA THR A 52 7.13 9.02 7.28
C THR A 52 6.33 9.19 5.98
N GLU A 53 6.23 8.13 5.17
CA GLU A 53 5.43 8.18 3.92
C GLU A 53 3.95 8.00 4.22
N LEU A 54 3.62 7.12 5.17
CA LEU A 54 2.26 6.99 5.69
C LEU A 54 1.72 8.31 6.23
N ALA A 55 2.56 9.11 6.92
CA ALA A 55 2.20 10.45 7.38
C ALA A 55 1.88 11.43 6.24
N LYS A 56 2.38 11.22 5.02
CA LYS A 56 2.01 12.01 3.82
C LYS A 56 0.66 11.57 3.23
N LEU A 57 0.10 10.47 3.70
CA LEU A 57 -1.22 9.99 3.26
C LEU A 57 -2.36 10.67 4.02
N ILE A 58 -2.05 11.39 5.10
CA ILE A 58 -3.00 12.21 5.87
C ILE A 58 -3.03 13.62 5.28
#